data_AF-A0AAJ1UI26-F1
#
_entry.id   AF-A0AAJ1UI26-F1
#
_cell.length_a   1.000
_cell.length_b   1.000
_cell.length_c   1.000
_cell.angle_alpha   90.00
_cell.angle_beta   90.00
_cell.angle_gamma   90.00
#
_symmetry.space_group_name_H-M   'P 1'
#
loop_
_entity.id
_entity.type
_entity.pdbx_description
1 polymer ?
#
loop_
_entity_poly.entity_id
_entity_poly.type
_entity_poly.pdbx_seq_one_letter_code
_entity_poly.pdbx_strand_id
1 'polypeptide(L)'
;LLKSNGQMVYLTPRSYFSGKSYSKLRSELIRQGSIERIHHFRKRDKIFGSDILQESVITKIVKNHDSSKKITITRSDSIEDIQESTMLEVSKEKIIYKENFILIPENNKDLEIIMILNKFRNRFKDINLKFSTGKIVDFRNLQYLKDTNTDTSIP
;
A
#
# COMPACT_ATOMS: atom_id res chain seq x y z
N LEU A 1 -21.86 17.89 1.35
CA LEU A 1 -21.06 16.79 0.72
C LEU A 1 -20.58 17.24 -0.65
N LEU A 2 -19.39 16.78 -1.09
CA LEU A 2 -18.69 17.23 -2.31
C LEU A 2 -19.64 17.37 -3.52
N LYS A 3 -19.57 18.51 -4.21
CA LYS A 3 -20.23 18.72 -5.50
C LYS A 3 -19.56 17.88 -6.59
N SER A 4 -20.22 17.70 -7.74
CA SER A 4 -19.61 17.05 -8.91
C SER A 4 -18.31 17.75 -9.30
N ASN A 5 -17.27 16.99 -9.66
CA ASN A 5 -15.91 17.49 -9.92
C ASN A 5 -15.24 18.19 -8.72
N GLY A 6 -15.87 18.16 -7.54
CA GLY A 6 -15.26 18.62 -6.31
C GLY A 6 -14.03 17.77 -5.97
N GLN A 7 -13.04 18.41 -5.35
CA GLN A 7 -11.80 17.78 -4.92
C GLN A 7 -11.80 17.63 -3.40
N MET A 8 -11.32 16.48 -2.93
CA MET A 8 -11.07 16.21 -1.52
C MET A 8 -9.61 15.83 -1.37
N VAL A 9 -8.88 16.60 -0.56
CA VAL A 9 -7.50 16.28 -0.18
C VAL A 9 -7.51 16.01 1.32
N TYR A 10 -7.01 14.84 1.70
CA TYR A 10 -7.03 14.41 3.09
C TYR A 10 -5.74 13.72 3.46
N LEU A 11 -5.38 13.83 4.73
CA LEU A 11 -4.26 13.16 5.35
C LEU A 11 -4.78 12.02 6.22
N THR A 12 -4.28 10.81 6.00
CA THR A 12 -4.65 9.62 6.76
C THR A 12 -3.43 8.81 7.13
N PRO A 13 -3.47 8.02 8.22
CA PRO A 13 -2.50 6.96 8.43
C PRO A 13 -2.51 5.99 7.24
N ARG A 14 -1.35 5.46 6.86
CA ARG A 14 -1.21 4.49 5.75
C ARG A 14 -2.09 3.25 5.94
N SER A 15 -2.38 2.89 7.19
CA SER A 15 -3.30 1.80 7.53
C SER A 15 -4.69 1.95 6.92
N TYR A 16 -5.11 3.15 6.51
CA TYR A 16 -6.34 3.38 5.75
C TYR A 16 -6.39 2.53 4.45
N PHE A 17 -5.25 2.30 3.79
CA PHE A 17 -5.19 1.64 2.48
C PHE A 17 -5.37 0.12 2.53
N SER A 18 -5.09 -0.53 3.67
CA SER A 18 -5.19 -1.99 3.81
C SER A 18 -5.98 -2.45 5.06
N GLY A 19 -6.28 -1.53 5.98
CA GLY A 19 -6.95 -1.83 7.23
C GLY A 19 -8.39 -2.30 7.03
N LYS A 20 -8.77 -3.35 7.75
CA LYS A 20 -10.12 -3.96 7.68
C LYS A 20 -11.21 -3.00 8.13
N SER A 21 -10.96 -2.22 9.19
CA SER A 21 -11.88 -1.22 9.73
C SER A 21 -12.24 -0.12 8.73
N TYR A 22 -11.37 0.16 7.76
CA TYR A 22 -11.55 1.20 6.75
C TYR A 22 -12.13 0.68 5.42
N SER A 23 -12.39 -0.61 5.30
CA SER A 23 -12.76 -1.25 4.02
C SER A 23 -14.02 -0.65 3.38
N LYS A 24 -15.07 -0.40 4.17
CA LYS A 24 -16.33 0.19 3.68
C LYS A 24 -16.13 1.61 3.18
N LEU A 25 -15.45 2.46 3.97
CA LEU A 25 -15.15 3.84 3.58
C LEU A 25 -14.30 3.90 2.32
N ARG A 26 -13.24 3.09 2.25
CA ARG A 26 -12.34 3.02 1.10
C ARG A 26 -13.07 2.59 -0.17
N SER A 27 -13.92 1.59 -0.06
CA SER A 27 -14.75 1.13 -1.19
C SER A 27 -15.70 2.22 -1.67
N GLU A 28 -16.32 2.96 -0.75
CA GLU A 28 -17.24 4.03 -1.12
C GLU A 28 -16.54 5.22 -1.77
N LEU A 29 -15.35 5.59 -1.28
CA LEU A 29 -14.54 6.65 -1.86
C LEU A 29 -14.04 6.32 -3.27
N ILE A 30 -13.61 5.07 -3.51
CA ILE A 30 -13.23 4.58 -4.84
C ILE A 30 -14.44 4.47 -5.78
N ARG A 31 -15.62 4.13 -5.24
CA ARG A 31 -16.86 4.03 -6.03
C ARG A 31 -17.39 5.40 -6.46
N GLN A 32 -17.32 6.40 -5.58
CA GLN A 32 -17.86 7.74 -5.85
C GLN A 32 -16.85 8.71 -6.47
N GLY A 33 -15.56 8.38 -6.50
CA GLY A 33 -14.53 9.29 -6.96
C GLY A 33 -13.28 8.58 -7.46
N SER A 34 -12.47 9.36 -8.16
CA SER A 34 -11.19 8.92 -8.69
C SER A 34 -10.05 9.39 -7.79
N ILE A 35 -9.23 8.45 -7.33
CA ILE A 35 -7.93 8.77 -6.74
C ILE A 35 -7.04 9.31 -7.85
N GLU A 36 -6.54 10.53 -7.68
CA GLU A 36 -5.66 11.19 -8.65
C GLU A 36 -4.21 11.19 -8.20
N ARG A 37 -4.00 11.45 -6.91
CA ARG A 37 -2.67 11.58 -6.34
C ARG A 37 -2.61 11.00 -4.95
N ILE A 38 -1.51 10.32 -4.67
CA ILE A 38 -1.13 9.81 -3.36
C ILE A 38 0.28 10.33 -3.08
N HIS A 39 0.48 11.03 -1.98
CA HIS A 39 1.81 11.42 -1.51
C HIS A 39 2.10 10.69 -0.20
N HIS A 40 3.26 10.05 -0.10
CA HIS A 40 3.71 9.41 1.14
C HIS A 40 5.09 9.92 1.53
N PHE A 41 5.30 10.02 2.84
CA PHE A 41 6.56 10.45 3.43
C PHE A 41 7.34 9.22 3.93
N ARG A 42 8.66 9.19 3.73
CA ARG A 42 9.50 8.05 4.20
C ARG A 42 9.87 8.15 5.67
N LYS A 43 10.18 9.35 6.18
CA LYS A 43 10.57 9.56 7.58
C LYS A 43 9.34 9.88 8.42
N ARG A 44 9.05 9.02 9.41
CA ARG A 44 7.85 9.07 10.24
C ARG A 44 7.91 10.17 11.31
N ASP A 45 9.10 10.40 11.83
CA ASP A 45 9.43 11.35 12.90
C ASP A 45 9.45 12.81 12.45
N LYS A 46 9.46 13.07 11.14
CA LYS A 46 9.62 14.42 10.57
C LYS A 46 8.32 15.07 10.10
N ILE A 47 7.16 14.44 10.33
CA ILE A 47 5.87 14.97 9.85
C ILE A 47 5.04 15.54 11.02
N PHE A 48 5.04 14.87 12.18
CA PHE A 48 4.18 15.21 13.33
C PHE A 48 4.93 15.29 14.68
N GLY A 49 6.25 15.48 14.67
CA GLY A 49 7.09 15.44 15.87
C GLY A 49 7.44 14.01 16.30
N SER A 50 8.35 13.88 17.27
CA SER A 50 8.97 12.60 17.67
C SER A 50 8.00 11.55 18.23
N ASP A 51 6.84 11.99 18.72
CA ASP A 51 5.94 11.14 19.51
C ASP A 51 4.90 10.40 18.64
N ILE A 52 4.85 10.69 17.34
CA ILE A 52 3.89 10.09 16.39
C ILE A 52 4.64 9.22 15.38
N LEU A 53 4.73 7.92 15.68
CA LEU A 53 5.35 6.90 14.82
C LEU A 53 4.41 6.40 13.70
N GLN A 54 3.63 7.29 13.08
CA GLN A 54 2.66 6.91 12.05
C GLN A 54 3.17 7.26 10.65
N GLU A 55 3.13 6.29 9.73
CA GLU A 55 3.24 6.60 8.30
C GLU A 55 1.98 7.32 7.85
N SER A 56 2.11 8.60 7.48
CA SER A 56 0.99 9.42 7.01
C SER A 56 1.03 9.57 5.49
N VAL A 57 -0.15 9.58 4.87
CA VAL A 57 -0.32 9.64 3.42
C VAL A 57 -1.35 10.70 3.08
N ILE A 58 -1.01 11.59 2.15
CA ILE A 58 -1.94 12.58 1.59
C ILE A 58 -2.58 11.97 0.35
N THR A 59 -3.90 11.95 0.28
CA THR A 59 -4.63 11.45 -0.89
C THR A 59 -5.52 12.54 -1.45
N LYS A 60 -5.49 12.70 -2.78
CA LYS A 60 -6.41 13.54 -3.55
C LYS A 60 -7.42 12.66 -4.28
N ILE A 61 -8.70 12.90 -4.02
CA ILE A 61 -9.84 12.30 -4.73
C ILE A 61 -10.65 13.38 -5.43
N VAL A 62 -11.16 13.08 -6.62
CA VAL A 62 -12.11 13.93 -7.35
C VAL A 62 -13.42 13.19 -7.56
N LYS A 63 -14.55 13.79 -7.18
CA LYS A 63 -15.88 13.15 -7.23
C LYS A 63 -16.44 13.11 -8.65
N ASN A 64 -17.06 11.99 -9.03
CA ASN A 64 -17.71 11.77 -10.34
C ASN A 64 -16.83 12.11 -11.53
N HIS A 65 -15.52 12.05 -11.35
CA HIS A 65 -14.57 12.39 -12.39
C HIS A 65 -14.02 11.09 -12.94
N ASP A 66 -14.31 10.80 -14.20
CA ASP A 66 -13.71 9.70 -14.95
C ASP A 66 -12.30 10.12 -15.39
N SER A 67 -11.48 10.57 -14.43
CA SER A 67 -10.08 10.90 -14.69
C SER A 67 -9.31 9.63 -14.89
N SER A 68 -8.39 9.71 -15.85
CA SER A 68 -7.12 9.01 -15.90
C SER A 68 -7.12 7.61 -15.28
N LYS A 69 -6.90 6.60 -16.12
CA LYS A 69 -6.57 5.24 -15.64
C LYS A 69 -5.29 5.22 -14.81
N LYS A 70 -4.58 6.34 -14.65
CA LYS A 70 -3.36 6.47 -13.86
C LYS A 70 -3.59 7.26 -12.56
N ILE A 71 -2.82 6.89 -11.53
CA ILE A 71 -2.64 7.61 -10.27
C ILE A 71 -1.21 8.13 -10.26
N THR A 72 -1.01 9.38 -9.86
CA THR A 72 0.32 9.90 -9.55
C THR A 72 0.67 9.58 -8.11
N ILE A 73 1.74 8.82 -7.89
CA ILE A 73 2.33 8.61 -6.57
C ILE A 73 3.52 9.55 -6.46
N THR A 74 3.57 10.33 -5.39
CA THR A 74 4.74 11.13 -5.04
C THR A 74 5.31 10.72 -3.70
N ARG A 75 6.61 11.00 -3.52
CA ARG A 75 7.34 10.63 -2.31
C ARG A 75 8.43 11.64 -1.99
N SER A 76 8.50 12.02 -0.73
CA SER A 76 9.60 12.78 -0.13
C SER A 76 10.04 12.12 1.19
N ASP A 77 11.20 12.50 1.71
CA ASP A 77 11.62 12.02 3.02
C ASP A 77 10.83 12.69 4.15
N SER A 78 10.53 13.99 4.04
CA SER A 78 9.81 14.80 5.03
C SER A 78 9.00 15.94 4.38
N ILE A 79 8.56 16.91 5.19
CA ILE A 79 7.79 18.05 4.68
C ILE A 79 8.71 19.10 4.05
N GLU A 80 9.96 19.18 4.50
CA GLU A 80 10.95 20.15 4.03
C GLU A 80 11.36 19.91 2.56
N ASP A 81 11.42 18.65 2.14
CA ASP A 81 11.80 18.24 0.78
C ASP A 81 10.58 17.88 -0.10
N ILE A 82 9.37 18.26 0.32
CA ILE A 82 8.14 17.92 -0.43
C ILE A 82 8.15 18.49 -1.87
N GLN A 83 8.82 19.62 -2.09
CA GLN A 83 8.95 20.24 -3.42
C GLN A 83 9.89 19.45 -4.34
N GLU A 84 10.80 18.66 -3.77
CA GLU A 84 11.75 17.80 -4.47
C GLU A 84 11.24 16.35 -4.58
N SER A 85 9.94 16.16 -4.38
CA SER A 85 9.32 14.84 -4.39
C SER A 85 9.61 14.07 -5.67
N THR A 86 10.04 12.82 -5.51
CA THR A 86 10.04 11.84 -6.60
C THR A 86 8.61 11.52 -7.02
N MET A 87 8.41 11.24 -8.31
CA MET A 87 7.10 10.96 -8.91
C MET A 87 7.11 9.62 -9.63
N LEU A 88 6.04 8.86 -9.48
CA LEU A 88 5.74 7.65 -10.24
C LEU A 88 4.29 7.69 -10.72
N GLU A 89 4.06 7.52 -12.02
CA GLU A 89 2.72 7.30 -12.55
C GLU A 89 2.42 5.82 -12.66
N VAL A 90 1.30 5.37 -12.07
CA VAL A 90 0.90 3.96 -12.08
C VAL A 90 -0.54 3.81 -12.51
N SER A 91 -0.85 2.75 -13.26
CA SER A 91 -2.25 2.46 -13.58
C SER A 91 -3.03 2.01 -12.35
N LYS A 92 -4.28 2.47 -12.21
CA LYS A 92 -5.20 2.17 -11.10
C LYS A 92 -5.33 0.67 -10.88
N GLU A 93 -5.48 -0.10 -11.96
CA GLU A 93 -5.63 -1.57 -11.92
C GLU A 93 -4.39 -2.30 -11.40
N LYS A 94 -3.21 -1.68 -11.44
CA LYS A 94 -1.99 -2.30 -10.91
C LYS A 94 -1.88 -2.18 -9.40
N ILE A 95 -2.45 -1.13 -8.82
CA ILE A 95 -2.27 -0.79 -7.40
C ILE A 95 -3.54 -0.88 -6.56
N ILE A 96 -4.73 -0.83 -7.16
CA ILE A 96 -5.98 -1.13 -6.49
C ILE A 96 -6.23 -2.64 -6.61
N TYR A 97 -5.96 -3.35 -5.52
CA TYR A 97 -6.08 -4.80 -5.42
C TYR A 97 -7.45 -5.21 -4.85
N LYS A 98 -7.66 -6.53 -4.71
CA LYS A 98 -8.85 -7.14 -4.10
C LYS A 98 -9.23 -6.45 -2.80
N GLU A 99 -10.55 -6.37 -2.53
CA GLU A 99 -11.11 -5.65 -1.37
C GLU A 99 -10.73 -4.16 -1.33
N ASN A 100 -10.46 -3.60 -2.51
CA ASN A 100 -10.06 -2.21 -2.72
C ASN A 100 -8.79 -1.84 -1.94
N PHE A 101 -7.88 -2.79 -1.67
CA PHE A 101 -6.59 -2.46 -1.08
C PHE A 101 -5.78 -1.58 -2.02
N ILE A 102 -5.14 -0.53 -1.48
CA ILE A 102 -4.33 0.40 -2.28
C ILE A 102 -2.86 0.13 -1.95
N LEU A 103 -2.12 -0.40 -2.92
CA LEU A 103 -0.70 -0.62 -2.83
C LEU A 103 0.04 0.67 -3.21
N ILE A 104 1.11 1.02 -2.49
CA ILE A 104 1.92 2.22 -2.78
C ILE A 104 3.33 1.75 -3.15
N PRO A 105 3.62 1.50 -4.44
CA PRO A 105 5.00 1.29 -4.89
C PRO A 105 5.79 2.58 -4.74
N GLU A 106 7.02 2.49 -4.24
CA GLU A 106 7.93 3.65 -4.14
C GLU A 106 8.72 3.89 -5.43
N ASN A 107 8.86 2.86 -6.26
CA ASN A 107 9.68 2.86 -7.45
C ASN A 107 9.20 1.78 -8.46
N ASN A 108 9.83 1.73 -9.63
CA ASN A 108 9.46 0.75 -10.67
C ASN A 108 9.73 -0.71 -10.27
N LYS A 109 10.74 -0.98 -9.44
CA LYS A 109 11.04 -2.33 -8.94
C LYS A 109 9.91 -2.83 -8.02
N ASP A 110 9.37 -1.97 -7.15
CA ASP A 110 8.21 -2.31 -6.34
C ASP A 110 6.99 -2.64 -7.21
N LEU A 111 6.80 -1.88 -8.30
CA LEU A 111 5.71 -2.12 -9.25
C LEU A 111 5.87 -3.49 -9.95
N GLU A 112 7.08 -3.86 -10.35
CA GLU A 112 7.38 -5.19 -10.91
C GLU A 112 7.07 -6.30 -9.91
N ILE A 113 7.46 -6.13 -8.65
CA ILE A 113 7.16 -7.09 -7.57
C ILE A 113 5.64 -7.23 -7.40
N ILE A 114 4.89 -6.13 -7.36
CA ILE A 114 3.42 -6.15 -7.28
C ILE A 114 2.83 -6.91 -8.46
N MET A 115 3.34 -6.69 -9.67
CA MET A 115 2.87 -7.41 -10.87
C MET A 115 3.16 -8.91 -10.81
N ILE A 116 4.26 -9.34 -10.21
CA ILE A 116 4.58 -10.75 -9.98
C ILE A 116 3.62 -11.34 -8.95
N LEU A 117 3.45 -10.68 -7.80
CA LEU A 117 2.56 -11.14 -6.73
C LEU A 117 1.10 -11.24 -7.19
N ASN A 118 0.65 -10.33 -8.05
CA ASN A 118 -0.70 -10.36 -8.62
C ASN A 118 -0.98 -11.59 -9.49
N LYS A 119 0.05 -12.29 -9.99
CA LYS A 119 -0.11 -13.55 -10.74
C LYS A 119 -0.38 -14.75 -9.83
N PHE A 120 -0.06 -14.66 -8.53
CA PHE A 120 -0.27 -15.76 -7.60
C PHE A 120 -1.75 -15.93 -7.31
N ARG A 121 -2.26 -17.16 -7.53
CA ARG A 121 -3.67 -17.50 -7.36
C ARG A 121 -3.98 -18.07 -5.96
N ASN A 122 -3.00 -18.73 -5.37
CA ASN A 122 -3.13 -19.38 -4.07
C ASN A 122 -2.86 -18.38 -2.95
N ARG A 123 -3.68 -18.45 -1.89
CA ARG A 123 -3.39 -17.84 -0.60
C ARG A 123 -2.57 -18.82 0.23
N PHE A 124 -1.87 -18.33 1.25
CA PHE A 124 -1.13 -19.18 2.19
C PHE A 124 -1.99 -20.31 2.77
N LYS A 125 -3.24 -20.00 3.14
CA LYS A 125 -4.19 -21.00 3.65
C LYS A 125 -4.53 -22.10 2.63
N ASP A 126 -4.45 -21.80 1.33
CA ASP A 126 -4.77 -22.75 0.26
C ASP A 126 -3.64 -23.79 0.08
N ILE A 127 -2.45 -23.50 0.63
CA ILE A 127 -1.29 -24.40 0.70
C ILE A 127 -0.97 -24.81 2.14
N ASN A 128 -1.96 -24.76 3.04
CA ASN A 128 -1.85 -25.11 4.46
C ASN A 128 -0.82 -24.30 5.26
N LEU A 129 -0.41 -23.13 4.77
CA LEU A 129 0.44 -22.19 5.48
C LEU A 129 -0.38 -21.16 6.25
N LYS A 130 0.11 -20.78 7.43
CA LYS A 130 -0.47 -19.75 8.30
C LYS A 130 0.59 -18.70 8.61
N PHE A 131 0.20 -17.42 8.59
CA PHE A 131 1.05 -16.37 9.13
C PHE A 131 1.06 -16.42 10.66
N SER A 132 2.26 -16.41 11.23
CA SER A 132 2.48 -16.19 12.66
C SER A 132 3.23 -14.88 12.82
N THR A 133 2.58 -13.89 13.43
CA THR A 133 3.23 -12.62 13.78
C THR A 133 3.69 -12.71 15.22
N GLY A 134 4.94 -13.13 15.41
CA GLY A 134 5.62 -13.22 16.70
C GLY A 134 7.13 -13.10 16.50
N LYS A 135 7.91 -12.94 17.57
CA LYS A 135 9.37 -12.97 17.46
C LYS A 135 9.79 -14.37 17.01
N ILE A 136 10.14 -14.51 15.74
CA ILE A 136 10.90 -15.66 15.26
C ILE A 136 12.35 -15.43 15.66
N VAL A 137 12.95 -16.45 16.23
CA VAL A 137 14.35 -16.44 16.67
C VAL A 137 15.02 -17.56 15.89
N ASP A 138 15.72 -17.19 14.82
CA ASP A 138 16.16 -18.12 13.76
C ASP A 138 16.98 -19.29 14.30
N PHE A 139 17.80 -19.05 15.34
CA PHE A 139 18.62 -20.09 15.97
C PHE A 139 17.82 -21.14 16.78
N ARG A 140 16.53 -20.90 17.09
CA ARG A 140 15.68 -21.87 17.80
C ARG A 140 15.01 -22.88 16.88
N ASN A 141 15.15 -22.69 15.57
CA ASN A 141 14.45 -23.48 14.54
C ASN A 141 15.43 -24.15 13.57
N LEU A 142 16.72 -24.24 13.92
CA LEU A 142 17.74 -24.88 13.09
C LEU A 142 17.39 -26.33 12.73
N GLN A 143 16.68 -27.05 13.63
CA GLN A 143 16.21 -28.41 13.35
C GLN A 143 15.24 -28.53 12.17
N TYR A 144 14.67 -27.41 11.69
CA TYR A 144 13.77 -27.40 10.53
C TYR A 144 14.47 -26.97 9.23
N LEU A 145 15.71 -26.46 9.30
CA LEU A 145 16.50 -26.13 8.12
C LEU A 145 17.09 -27.40 7.51
N LYS A 146 17.01 -27.53 6.19
CA LYS A 146 17.60 -28.63 5.43
C LYS A 146 18.37 -28.08 4.24
N ASP A 147 19.52 -28.66 3.94
CA ASP A 147 20.34 -28.30 2.79
C ASP A 147 19.75 -28.80 1.46
N THR A 148 18.84 -29.78 1.53
CA THR A 148 18.20 -30.38 0.36
C THR A 148 16.69 -30.20 0.40
N ASN A 149 16.12 -29.95 -0.78
CA ASN A 149 14.68 -29.80 -0.96
C ASN A 149 13.99 -31.17 -0.82
N THR A 150 12.89 -31.23 -0.08
CA THR A 150 12.09 -32.44 0.17
C THR A 150 10.63 -32.19 -0.17
N ASP A 151 9.81 -33.23 -0.33
CA ASP A 151 8.39 -33.09 -0.71
C ASP A 151 7.56 -32.26 0.29
N THR A 152 8.04 -32.14 1.54
CA THR A 152 7.41 -31.33 2.59
C THR A 152 8.08 -29.97 2.79
N SER A 153 9.10 -29.64 2.01
CA SER A 153 9.80 -28.37 2.11
C SER A 153 8.92 -27.23 1.63
N ILE A 154 8.98 -26.11 2.35
CA ILE A 154 8.27 -24.87 2.03
C ILE A 154 9.29 -23.75 1.81
N PRO A 155 9.01 -22.78 0.92
CA PRO A 155 9.92 -21.66 0.62
C PRO A 155 10.27 -20.81 1.85
#